data_AF-A0AAU6EET9-F1
#
_entry.id   AF-A0AAU6EET9-F1
#
_cell.length_a   1.000
_cell.length_b   1.000
_cell.length_c   1.000
_cell.angle_alpha   90.00
_cell.angle_beta   90.00
_cell.angle_gamma   90.00
#
_symmetry.space_group_name_H-M   'P 1'
#
loop_
_entity.id
_entity.type
_entity.pdbx_description
1 polymer ?
#
loop_
_entity_poly.entity_id
_entity_poly.type
_entity_poly.pdbx_seq_one_letter_code
_entity_poly.pdbx_strand_id
1 'polypeptide(L)' 'MYGWIWRMLPGNLVTRAFTALVLAGLVAAVLWYVVFPWIELRISLDLTTVGR' A
#
# COMPACT_ATOMS: atom_id res chain seq x y z
N MET A 1 15.47 -17.22 16.40
CA MET A 1 15.62 -15.77 16.63
C MET A 1 14.49 -14.88 16.09
N TYR A 2 13.40 -15.41 15.49
CA TYR A 2 12.14 -14.64 15.35
C TYR A 2 10.93 -15.31 16.04
N GLY A 3 11.13 -16.49 16.63
CA GLY A 3 10.03 -17.34 17.12
C GLY A 3 9.14 -16.72 18.21
N TRP A 4 9.62 -15.71 18.94
CA TRP A 4 8.82 -15.06 19.99
C TRP A 4 7.80 -14.07 19.40
N ILE A 5 8.16 -13.34 18.34
CA ILE A 5 7.21 -12.50 17.56
C ILE A 5 6.15 -13.39 16.90
N TRP A 6 6.53 -14.62 16.52
CA TRP A 6 5.62 -15.66 16.04
C TRP A 6 4.76 -16.32 17.14
N ARG A 7 4.78 -15.85 18.39
CA ARG A 7 3.86 -16.32 19.45
C ARG A 7 2.91 -15.24 20.00
N MET A 8 3.14 -13.96 19.68
CA MET A 8 2.35 -12.84 20.21
C MET A 8 1.11 -12.46 19.37
N LEU A 9 0.98 -12.96 18.14
CA LEU A 9 -0.26 -12.79 17.36
C LEU A 9 -1.17 -13.99 17.64
N PRO A 10 -2.41 -13.77 18.13
CA PRO A 10 -3.39 -14.81 18.28
C PRO A 10 -3.84 -15.28 16.89
N GLY A 11 -3.56 -16.55 16.56
CA GLY A 11 -3.98 -17.17 15.29
C GLY A 11 -2.87 -17.88 14.53
N ASN A 12 -3.27 -18.79 13.64
CA ASN A 12 -2.40 -19.62 12.81
C ASN A 12 -1.47 -18.79 11.90
N LEU A 13 -0.44 -19.45 11.35
CA LEU A 13 0.52 -18.89 10.39
C LEU A 13 -0.18 -18.16 9.22
N VAL A 14 -1.35 -18.67 8.81
CA VAL A 14 -2.24 -18.07 7.81
C VAL A 14 -2.77 -16.71 8.24
N THR A 15 -3.19 -16.55 9.50
CA THR A 15 -3.74 -15.29 10.02
C THR A 15 -2.68 -14.20 10.02
N ARG A 16 -1.43 -14.54 10.36
CA ARG A 16 -0.31 -13.60 10.27
C ARG A 16 0.00 -13.17 8.85
N ALA A 17 0.10 -14.14 7.94
CA ALA A 17 0.34 -13.86 6.53
C ALA A 17 -0.78 -12.98 5.98
N PHE A 18 -2.03 -13.28 6.33
CA PHE A 18 -3.20 -12.49 5.96
C PHE A 18 -3.12 -11.05 6.50
N THR A 19 -2.82 -10.85 7.79
CA THR A 19 -2.67 -9.51 8.36
C THR A 19 -1.56 -8.71 7.69
N ALA A 20 -0.42 -9.32 7.39
CA ALA A 20 0.67 -8.67 6.66
C ALA A 20 0.27 -8.29 5.23
N LEU A 21 -0.44 -9.19 4.53
CA LEU A 21 -0.96 -8.95 3.19
C LEU A 21 -2.00 -7.84 3.16
N VAL A 22 -2.90 -7.82 4.15
CA VAL A 22 -3.91 -6.77 4.32
C VAL A 22 -3.24 -5.43 4.57
N LEU A 23 -2.25 -5.35 5.47
CA LEU A 23 -1.51 -4.11 5.73
C LEU A 23 -0.79 -3.60 4.48
N ALA A 24 -0.09 -4.48 3.77
CA ALA A 24 0.58 -4.13 2.51
C ALA A 24 -0.43 -3.65 1.45
N GLY A 25 -1.55 -4.34 1.31
CA GLY A 25 -2.64 -3.96 0.41
C GLY A 25 -3.28 -2.62 0.79
N LEU A 26 -3.43 -2.34 2.08
CA LEU A 26 -3.96 -1.07 2.59
C LEU A 26 -3.02 0.08 2.22
N VAL A 27 -1.70 -0.09 2.42
CA VAL A 27 -0.70 0.92 2.05
C VAL A 27 -0.69 1.14 0.53
N ALA A 28 -0.71 0.05 -0.26
CA ALA A 28 -0.78 0.15 -1.71
C ALA A 28 -2.05 0.88 -2.19
N ALA A 29 -3.20 0.58 -1.58
CA ALA A 29 -4.46 1.25 -1.87
C ALA A 29 -4.41 2.74 -1.51
N VAL A 30 -3.85 3.10 -0.35
CA VAL A 30 -3.68 4.51 0.04
C VAL A 30 -2.74 5.23 -0.93
N LEU A 31 -1.63 4.61 -1.33
CA LEU A 31 -0.73 5.17 -2.33
C LEU A 31 -1.46 5.40 -3.67
N TRP A 32 -2.26 4.43 -4.11
CA TRP A 32 -2.94 4.48 -5.39
C TRP A 32 -4.12 5.47 -5.41
N TYR A 33 -4.95 5.50 -4.37
CA TYR A 33 -6.17 6.31 -4.34
C TYR A 33 -6.01 7.66 -3.66
N VAL A 34 -4.95 7.87 -2.88
CA VAL A 34 -4.72 9.14 -2.18
C VAL A 34 -3.46 9.81 -2.71
N VAL A 35 -2.32 9.13 -2.69
CA VAL A 35 -1.04 9.77 -3.05
C VAL A 35 -0.99 10.09 -4.54
N PHE A 36 -1.41 9.17 -5.41
CA PHE A 36 -1.44 9.39 -6.85
C PHE A 36 -2.33 10.58 -7.26
N PRO A 37 -3.61 10.67 -6.83
CA PRO A 37 -4.45 11.82 -7.15
C PRO A 37 -3.91 13.13 -6.57
N TRP A 38 -3.31 13.08 -5.38
CA TRP A 38 -2.72 14.26 -4.74
C TRP A 38 -1.47 14.75 -5.47
N ILE A 39 -0.70 13.83 -6.06
CA ILE A 39 0.43 14.14 -6.94
C ILE A 39 -0.09 14.70 -8.26
N GLU A 40 -1.04 14.06 -8.91
CA GLU A 40 -1.62 14.52 -10.19
C GLU A 40 -2.19 15.95 -10.10
N LEU A 41 -2.82 16.29 -8.97
CA LEU A 41 -3.30 17.65 -8.70
C LEU A 41 -2.18 18.70 -8.60
N ARG A 42 -0.96 18.28 -8.25
CA ARG A 42 0.19 19.17 -8.00
C ARG A 42 1.21 19.20 -9.13
N ILE A 43 1.28 18.11 -9.87
CA ILE A 43 2.14 17.93 -11.04
C ILE A 43 1.20 17.35 -12.08
N SER A 44 0.62 18.21 -12.93
CA SER A 44 -0.16 17.76 -14.07
C SER A 44 0.72 16.83 -14.91
N LEU A 45 0.51 15.52 -14.78
CA LEU A 45 1.21 14.51 -15.58
C LEU A 45 0.68 14.43 -17.02
N ASP A 46 -0.41 15.16 -17.31
CA ASP A 46 -1.02 15.37 -18.63
C ASP A 46 -0.23 16.31 -19.55
N LEU A 47 1.10 16.28 -19.50
CA LEU A 47 1.94 17.04 -20.45
C LEU A 47 2.02 16.35 -21.82
N THR A 48 0.89 15.93 -22.39
CA THR A 48 0.78 15.88 -23.85
C THR A 48 0.46 17.28 -24.34
N THR A 49 1.47 18.15 -24.33
CA THR A 49 1.49 19.37 -25.15
C THR A 49 1.52 18.94 -26.63
N VAL A 50 0.38 18.50 -27.15
CA VAL A 50 0.17 18.46 -28.60
C VAL A 50 -0.20 19.89 -28.98
N GLY A 51 0.84 20.72 -29.13
CA GLY A 51 0.71 22.07 -29.66
C GLY A 51 0.12 21.99 -31.06
N ARG A 52 -1.12 22.45 -31.19
CA ARG A 52 -1.71 22.89 -32.45
C ARG A 52 -1.53 24.38 -32.57
#